data_AF-A0A0N4WIX1-F1
#
_entry.id   AF-A0A0N4WIX1-F1
#
_cell.length_a   1.000
_cell.length_b   1.000
_cell.length_c   1.000
_cell.angle_alpha   90.00
_cell.angle_beta   90.00
_cell.angle_gamma   90.00
#
_symmetry.space_group_name_H-M   'P 1'
#
loop_
_entity.id
_entity.type
_entity.pdbx_description
1 polymer ?
#
loop_
_entity_poly.entity_id
_entity_poly.type
_entity_poly.pdbx_seq_one_letter_code
_entity_poly.pdbx_strand_id
1 'polypeptide(L)'
;MRGFCRHTVSGDAGALKMLPTYVRAVPNGEESGDYLALDLGGTNFRILLIRLNGREAEMTGKVYSVPQGITQGSGATTNRRILSFS
;
A
#
# COMPACT_ATOMS: atom_id res chain seq x y z
N MET A 1 -16.78 -2.30 -25.67
CA MET A 1 -15.53 -1.70 -25.16
C MET A 1 -14.37 -2.22 -26.00
N ARG A 2 -13.68 -1.33 -26.73
CA ARG A 2 -12.58 -1.65 -27.63
C ARG A 2 -11.23 -1.37 -26.95
N GLY A 3 -10.28 -2.28 -27.10
CA GLY A 3 -8.84 -1.95 -27.23
C GLY A 3 -7.94 -2.24 -26.04
N PHE A 4 -7.54 -3.51 -25.85
CA PHE A 4 -6.26 -3.81 -25.20
C PHE A 4 -5.17 -3.68 -26.28
N CYS A 5 -4.38 -2.61 -26.24
CA CYS A 5 -3.39 -2.30 -27.26
C CYS A 5 -2.20 -3.25 -27.11
N ARG A 6 -2.02 -4.14 -28.10
CA ARG A 6 -0.94 -5.13 -28.18
C ARG A 6 0.31 -4.46 -28.77
N HIS A 7 1.09 -3.76 -27.95
CA HIS A 7 2.39 -3.21 -28.37
C HIS A 7 3.52 -3.50 -27.36
N THR A 8 4.39 -4.41 -27.80
CA THR A 8 5.84 -4.63 -27.54
C THR A 8 6.50 -4.11 -26.26
N VAL A 9 7.03 -5.08 -25.50
CA VAL A 9 8.22 -4.97 -24.63
C VAL A 9 9.45 -4.86 -25.54
N SER A 10 9.80 -3.66 -25.98
CA SER A 10 11.08 -3.38 -26.65
C SER A 10 11.78 -2.25 -25.90
N GLY A 11 13.04 -2.50 -25.52
CA GLY A 11 13.84 -1.66 -24.62
C GLY A 11 13.98 -0.20 -25.05
N ASP A 12 14.02 0.65 -24.02
CA ASP A 12 14.44 2.05 -23.93
C ASP A 12 14.22 3.00 -25.11
N ALA A 13 12.99 3.54 -25.15
CA ALA A 13 12.73 4.95 -24.85
C ALA A 13 11.33 5.06 -24.24
N GLY A 14 11.23 4.96 -22.90
CA GLY A 14 9.95 4.95 -22.17
C GLY A 14 9.46 3.55 -21.79
N ALA A 15 10.33 2.73 -21.18
CA ALA A 15 9.99 1.38 -20.75
C ALA A 15 8.87 1.37 -19.70
N LEU A 16 7.69 0.88 -20.07
CA LEU A 16 6.63 0.54 -19.12
C LEU A 16 7.07 -0.66 -18.28
N LYS A 17 7.24 -0.45 -16.98
CA LYS A 17 7.56 -1.52 -16.03
C LYS A 17 6.31 -2.37 -15.79
N MET A 18 6.19 -3.48 -16.51
CA MET A 18 5.13 -4.49 -16.34
C MET A 18 5.47 -5.43 -15.17
N LEU A 19 5.59 -4.88 -13.97
CA LEU A 19 5.94 -5.66 -12.79
C LEU A 19 4.79 -6.59 -12.36
N PRO A 20 5.07 -7.83 -11.95
CA PRO A 20 4.05 -8.72 -11.41
C PRO A 20 3.50 -8.17 -10.09
N THR A 21 2.18 -8.26 -9.91
CA THR A 21 1.47 -7.73 -8.73
C THR A 21 1.44 -8.70 -7.56
N TYR A 22 1.76 -9.98 -7.80
CA TYR A 22 1.65 -11.09 -6.83
C TYR A 22 0.24 -11.31 -6.24
N VAL A 23 -0.79 -10.69 -6.81
CA VAL A 23 -2.19 -10.95 -6.48
C VAL A 23 -2.60 -12.25 -7.16
N ARG A 24 -2.88 -13.29 -6.36
CA ARG A 24 -3.17 -14.65 -6.85
C ARG A 24 -4.66 -14.93 -7.08
N ALA A 25 -5.55 -14.12 -6.49
CA ALA A 25 -6.99 -14.22 -6.65
C ALA A 25 -7.61 -12.81 -6.56
N VAL A 26 -8.68 -12.60 -7.32
CA VAL A 26 -9.50 -11.37 -7.25
C VAL A 26 -10.53 -11.55 -6.14
N PRO A 27 -10.78 -10.53 -5.30
CA PRO A 27 -11.78 -10.62 -4.24
C PRO A 27 -13.16 -11.00 -4.78
N ASN A 28 -13.87 -11.89 -4.08
CA ASN A 28 -15.19 -12.37 -4.49
C ASN A 28 -16.33 -11.79 -3.64
N GLY A 29 -16.02 -11.03 -2.58
CA GLY A 29 -16.99 -10.43 -1.68
C GLY A 29 -17.50 -11.39 -0.60
N GLU A 30 -16.80 -12.50 -0.36
CA GLU A 30 -17.03 -13.41 0.77
C GLU A 30 -15.94 -13.24 1.85
N GLU A 31 -14.99 -12.34 1.65
CA GLU A 31 -13.93 -12.05 2.61
C GLU A 31 -14.51 -11.58 3.94
N SER A 32 -13.94 -12.06 5.03
CA SER A 32 -14.36 -11.70 6.38
C SER A 32 -13.17 -11.63 7.31
N GLY A 33 -13.29 -10.77 8.32
CA GLY A 33 -12.28 -10.59 9.37
C GLY A 33 -11.71 -9.17 9.42
N ASP A 34 -10.76 -9.01 10.33
CA ASP A 34 -10.11 -7.73 10.64
C ASP A 34 -8.74 -7.66 9.94
N TYR A 35 -8.56 -6.62 9.14
CA TYR A 35 -7.36 -6.37 8.35
C TYR A 35 -6.76 -5.02 8.71
N LEU A 36 -5.43 -4.95 8.67
CA LEU A 36 -4.70 -3.69 8.79
C LEU A 36 -4.15 -3.27 7.44
N ALA A 37 -4.38 -2.01 7.07
CA ALA A 37 -3.73 -1.38 5.94
C ALA A 37 -2.84 -0.21 6.41
N LEU A 38 -1.66 -0.13 5.81
CA LEU A 38 -0.67 0.91 6.07
C LEU A 38 -0.38 1.64 4.75
N ASP A 39 -0.68 2.94 4.70
CA ASP A 39 -0.37 3.82 3.57
C ASP A 39 0.79 4.74 3.96
N LEU A 40 1.93 4.57 3.29
CA LEU A 40 3.16 5.32 3.56
C LEU A 40 3.33 6.44 2.52
N GLY A 41 2.93 7.66 2.87
CA GLY A 41 3.26 8.86 2.11
C GLY A 41 4.57 9.50 2.58
N GLY A 42 5.06 10.49 1.81
CA GLY A 42 6.31 11.19 2.15
C GLY A 42 6.22 12.10 3.38
N THR A 43 5.04 12.68 3.63
CA THR A 43 4.81 13.65 4.72
C THR A 43 3.90 13.10 5.81
N ASN A 44 3.02 12.15 5.46
CA ASN A 44 2.11 11.51 6.39
C ASN A 44 2.00 10.03 6.05
N PHE A 45 1.72 9.22 7.07
CA PHE A 45 1.28 7.85 6.88
C PHE A 45 -0.08 7.63 7.55
N ARG A 46 -0.80 6.60 7.11
CA ARG A 46 -2.13 6.26 7.62
C ARG A 46 -2.16 4.80 8.03
N ILE A 47 -2.80 4.53 9.17
CA ILE A 47 -3.14 3.18 9.61
C ILE A 47 -4.66 3.06 9.55
N LEU A 48 -5.15 2.01 8.88
CA LEU A 48 -6.56 1.67 8.78
C LEU A 48 -6.80 0.29 9.39
N LEU A 49 -7.78 0.19 10.28
CA LEU A 49 -8.43 -1.06 10.63
C LEU A 49 -9.65 -1.21 9.72
N ILE A 50 -9.66 -2.29 8.94
CA ILE A 50 -10.72 -2.64 7.99
C ILE A 50 -11.39 -3.91 8.51
N ARG A 51 -12.69 -3.85 8.76
CA ARG A 51 -13.48 -5.02 9.13
C ARG A 51 -14.35 -5.42 7.95
N LEU A 52 -14.15 -6.63 7.44
CA LEU A 52 -14.93 -7.18 6.34
C LEU A 52 -15.96 -8.17 6.87
N ASN A 53 -17.17 -8.09 6.32
CA ASN A 53 -18.24 -9.07 6.50
C ASN A 53 -18.89 -9.33 5.14
N GLY A 54 -18.21 -10.10 4.29
CA GLY A 54 -18.60 -10.32 2.91
C GLY A 54 -18.52 -9.01 2.11
N ARG A 55 -19.68 -8.49 1.71
CA ARG A 55 -19.77 -7.26 0.91
C ARG A 55 -19.83 -5.98 1.75
N GLU A 56 -19.93 -6.12 3.07
CA GLU A 56 -19.92 -5.00 4.00
C GLU A 56 -18.49 -4.72 4.47
N ALA A 57 -18.16 -3.44 4.58
CA ALA A 57 -16.85 -2.99 5.06
C ALA A 57 -17.00 -1.80 6.00
N GLU A 58 -16.42 -1.93 7.20
CA GLU A 58 -16.23 -0.83 8.13
C GLU A 58 -14.75 -0.45 8.17
N MET A 59 -14.47 0.86 8.18
CA MET A 59 -13.09 1.36 8.19
C MET A 59 -12.93 2.42 9.27
N THR A 60 -11.96 2.22 10.16
CA THR A 60 -11.53 3.22 11.14
C THR A 60 -10.06 3.52 10.93
N GLY A 61 -9.71 4.81 10.89
CA GLY A 61 -8.38 5.24 10.49
C GLY A 61 -7.79 6.34 11.36
N LYS A 62 -6.45 6.40 11.36
CA LYS A 62 -5.70 7.53 11.92
C LYS A 62 -4.54 7.91 11.01
N VAL A 63 -4.33 9.22 10.88
CA VAL A 63 -3.26 9.82 10.08
C VAL A 63 -2.19 10.34 11.03
N TYR A 64 -0.94 10.13 10.65
CA TYR A 64 0.23 10.56 11.41
C TYR A 64 1.19 11.30 10.50
N SER A 65 1.77 12.40 10.99
CA SER A 65 2.81 13.12 10.27
C SER A 65 4.16 12.43 10.43
N VAL A 66 4.91 12.35 9.33
CA VAL A 66 6.27 11.80 9.30
C VAL A 66 7.26 12.90 9.71
N PRO A 67 8.01 12.74 10.81
CA PRO A 67 9.07 13.67 11.18
C PRO A 67 10.15 13.76 10.11
N GLN A 68 10.61 14.98 9.76
CA GLN A 68 11.61 15.20 8.71
C GLN A 68 12.91 14.41 8.90
N GLY A 69 13.32 14.16 10.14
CA GLY A 69 14.51 13.38 10.46
C GLY A 69 14.43 11.89 10.09
N ILE A 70 13.23 11.35 9.81
CA ILE A 70 13.04 9.97 9.35
C ILE A 70 13.12 9.89 7.82
N THR A 71 12.54 10.85 7.09
CA THR A 71 12.58 10.89 5.63
C THR A 71 14.00 11.11 5.09
N GLN A 72 14.86 11.77 5.86
CA GLN A 72 16.26 12.07 5.51
C GLN A 72 17.29 11.24 6.30
N GLY A 73 16.84 10.30 7.13
CA GLY A 73 17.71 9.46 7.94
C GLY A 73 18.40 8.37 7.11
N SER A 74 19.68 8.09 7.39
CA SER A 74 20.30 6.83 6.96
C SER A 74 19.51 5.68 7.59
N GLY A 75 18.95 4.78 6.77
CA GLY A 75 17.97 3.75 7.20
C GLY A 75 18.38 2.88 8.40
N ALA A 76 19.65 2.91 8.81
CA ALA A 76 20.15 2.31 10.05
C ALA A 76 19.57 2.93 11.35
N THR A 77 19.22 4.22 11.36
CA THR A 77 18.73 4.92 12.58
C THR A 77 17.22 4.73 12.82
N THR A 78 16.46 4.38 11.79
CA THR A 78 14.99 4.22 11.84
C THR A 78 14.53 3.05 12.73
N ASN A 79 15.42 2.11 13.04
CA ASN A 79 15.11 0.85 13.72
C ASN A 79 14.80 0.96 15.25
N ARG A 80 14.86 2.17 15.84
CA ARG A 80 14.67 2.35 17.30
C ARG A 80 13.41 3.12 17.74
N ARG A 81 12.63 3.73 16.85
CA ARG A 81 11.49 4.60 17.25
C ARG A 81 10.10 4.15 16.82
N ILE A 82 9.98 3.22 15.87
CA ILE A 82 8.67 2.72 15.42
C ILE A 82 8.06 1.75 16.46
N LEU A 83 8.85 1.25 17.43
CA LEU A 83 8.36 0.36 18.50
C LEU A 83 7.78 1.09 19.73
N SER A 84 7.72 2.42 19.76
CA SER A 84 7.03 3.16 20.83
C SER A 84 5.64 3.60 20.38
N PHE A 85 4.76 2.62 20.14
CA PHE A 85 3.32 2.83 20.19
C PHE A 85 2.80 2.01 21.37
N SER A 86 2.90 2.60 22.56
CA SER A 86 2.14 2.20 23.75
C SER A 86 0.85 3.00 23.81
#